data_AF-A0A482TF84-F1
#
_entry.id   AF-A0A482TF84-F1
#
_cell.length_a   1.000
_cell.length_b   1.000
_cell.length_c   1.000
_cell.angle_alpha   90.00
_cell.angle_beta   90.00
_cell.angle_gamma   90.00
#
_symmetry.space_group_name_H-M   'P 1'
#
loop_
_entity.id
_entity.type
_entity.pdbx_description
1 polymer ?
#
loop_
_entity_poly.entity_id
_entity_poly.type
_entity_poly.pdbx_seq_one_letter_code
_entity_poly.pdbx_strand_id
1 'polypeptide(L)'
;MLAVFLAGFALSLQDTPLGRDSAFVAVISGLAAVVAFQFTVGNIWGYAVEYYNAGGSWTDLPFLTPFVAAIAVGAVTYFRIDPVLGAAAWAAFWTFIVVAGIVAVVTQFSAGYRESTA
;
A
#
# COMPACT_ATOMS: atom_id res chain seq x y z
N MET A 1 -6.87 14.60 -1.74
CA MET A 1 -5.71 14.99 -0.90
C MET A 1 -6.11 15.74 0.35
N LEU A 2 -6.95 16.79 0.27
CA LEU A 2 -7.44 17.51 1.46
C LEU A 2 -8.07 16.59 2.52
N ALA A 3 -8.93 15.65 2.11
CA ALA A 3 -9.56 14.72 3.04
C ALA A 3 -8.53 13.85 3.82
N VAL A 4 -7.47 13.38 3.15
CA VAL A 4 -6.41 12.58 3.77
C VAL A 4 -5.59 13.43 4.74
N PHE A 5 -5.28 14.67 4.34
CA PHE A 5 -4.63 15.64 5.23
C PHE A 5 -5.47 15.86 6.50
N LEU A 6 -6.76 16.16 6.34
CA LEU A 6 -7.66 16.43 7.46
C LEU A 6 -7.81 15.20 8.36
N ALA A 7 -7.87 13.99 7.80
CA ALA A 7 -7.90 12.77 8.59
C ALA A 7 -6.62 12.57 9.41
N GLY A 8 -5.44 12.67 8.80
CA GLY A 8 -4.16 12.55 9.51
C GLY A 8 -3.97 13.65 10.57
N PHE A 9 -4.41 14.87 10.25
CA PHE A 9 -4.43 16.00 11.17
C PHE A 9 -5.35 15.73 12.38
N ALA A 10 -6.59 15.32 12.14
CA ALA A 10 -7.58 15.08 13.19
C ALA A 10 -7.17 13.90 14.09
N LEU A 11 -6.68 12.81 13.51
CA LEU A 11 -6.19 11.65 14.26
C LEU A 11 -5.00 12.02 15.16
N SER A 12 -4.13 12.92 14.71
CA SER A 12 -2.99 13.39 15.50
C SER A 12 -3.39 14.28 16.69
N LEU A 13 -4.63 14.78 16.73
CA LEU A 13 -5.15 15.62 17.81
C LEU A 13 -6.15 14.88 18.71
N GLN A 14 -6.52 13.64 18.38
CA GLN A 14 -7.66 12.94 18.98
C GLN A 14 -7.58 12.81 20.51
N ASP A 15 -6.37 12.79 21.07
CA ASP A 15 -6.12 12.69 22.52
C ASP A 15 -5.06 13.69 23.01
N THR A 16 -4.85 14.78 22.26
CA THR A 16 -3.74 15.73 22.48
C THR A 16 -4.28 17.09 22.93
N PRO A 17 -3.83 17.66 24.05
CA PRO A 17 -4.20 19.02 24.44
C PRO A 17 -3.89 20.02 23.33
N LEU A 18 -4.84 20.93 23.07
CA LEU A 18 -4.67 21.95 22.05
C LEU A 18 -3.62 22.97 22.49
N GLY A 19 -2.52 23.00 21.75
CA GLY A 19 -1.37 23.87 21.97
C GLY A 19 -0.63 24.10 20.66
N ARG A 20 0.33 25.02 20.67
CA ARG A 20 1.11 25.36 19.47
C ARG A 20 1.86 24.14 18.92
N ASP A 21 2.48 23.39 19.81
CA ASP A 21 3.32 22.25 19.44
C ASP A 21 2.47 21.09 18.91
N SER A 22 1.33 20.81 19.54
CA SER A 22 0.40 19.78 19.06
C SER A 22 -0.24 20.15 17.72
N ALA A 23 -0.53 21.44 17.48
CA ALA A 23 -0.98 21.91 16.18
C ALA A 23 0.10 21.70 15.09
N PHE A 24 1.37 21.99 15.39
CA PHE A 24 2.47 21.78 14.45
C PHE A 24 2.66 20.30 14.11
N VAL A 25 2.67 19.43 15.13
CA VAL A 25 2.73 17.97 14.94
C VAL A 25 1.56 17.48 14.11
N ALA A 26 0.34 17.95 14.37
CA ALA A 26 -0.84 17.55 13.61
C ALA A 26 -0.75 17.93 12.12
N VAL A 27 -0.23 19.12 11.80
CA VAL A 27 0.01 19.52 10.41
C VAL A 27 1.01 18.57 9.75
N ILE A 28 2.13 18.27 10.42
CA ILE A 28 3.14 17.34 9.91
C ILE A 28 2.53 15.95 9.70
N SER A 29 1.80 15.42 10.68
CA SER A 29 1.11 14.13 10.59
C SER A 29 0.12 14.09 9.43
N GLY A 30 -0.66 15.16 9.21
CA GLY A 30 -1.56 15.29 8.07
C GLY A 30 -0.82 15.28 6.73
N LEU A 31 0.28 16.01 6.62
CA LEU A 31 1.11 16.02 5.41
C LEU A 31 1.78 14.66 5.16
N ALA A 32 2.29 14.02 6.21
CA ALA A 32 2.87 12.68 6.14
C ALA A 32 1.82 11.66 5.69
N ALA A 33 0.58 11.75 6.18
CA ALA A 33 -0.52 10.91 5.72
C ALA A 33 -0.82 11.10 4.24
N VAL A 34 -0.78 12.33 3.72
CA VAL A 34 -0.94 12.61 2.28
C VAL A 34 0.18 11.96 1.47
N VAL A 35 1.44 12.10 1.90
CA VAL A 35 2.58 11.49 1.20
C VAL A 35 2.46 9.97 1.19
N ALA A 36 2.18 9.36 2.34
CA ALA A 36 1.98 7.92 2.47
C ALA A 36 0.82 7.42 1.59
N PHE A 37 -0.28 8.18 1.53
CA PHE A 37 -1.43 7.85 0.67
C PHE A 37 -1.07 7.91 -0.81
N GLN A 38 -0.40 8.98 -1.26
CA GLN A 38 0.02 9.11 -2.65
C GLN A 38 0.99 8.00 -3.05
N PHE A 39 1.94 7.69 -2.18
CA PHE A 39 2.88 6.60 -2.42
C PHE A 39 2.16 5.25 -2.53
N THR A 40 1.21 4.98 -1.63
CA THR A 40 0.44 3.73 -1.64
C THR A 40 -0.42 3.59 -2.91
N VAL A 41 -1.24 4.60 -3.20
CA VAL A 41 -2.12 4.60 -4.39
C VAL A 41 -1.29 4.58 -5.67
N GLY A 42 -0.17 5.31 -5.70
CA GLY A 42 0.75 5.33 -6.83
C GLY A 42 1.35 3.96 -7.12
N ASN A 43 1.82 3.24 -6.10
CA ASN A 43 2.35 1.88 -6.27
C ASN A 43 1.26 0.89 -6.74
N ILE A 44 0.06 0.95 -6.15
CA ILE A 44 -1.06 0.08 -6.55
C ILE A 44 -1.47 0.35 -8.00
N TRP A 45 -1.58 1.63 -8.38
CA TRP A 45 -1.93 2.01 -9.73
C TRP A 45 -0.85 1.63 -10.73
N GLY A 46 0.43 1.86 -10.40
CA GLY A 46 1.57 1.43 -11.22
C GLY A 46 1.53 -0.07 -11.48
N TYR A 47 1.39 -0.86 -10.41
CA TYR A 47 1.24 -2.32 -10.52
C TYR A 47 0.08 -2.74 -11.44
N ALA A 48 -1.09 -2.13 -11.27
CA ALA A 48 -2.27 -2.49 -12.07
C ALA A 48 -2.14 -2.12 -13.55
N VAL A 49 -1.58 -0.95 -13.84
CA VAL A 49 -1.34 -0.50 -15.22
C VAL A 49 -0.27 -1.35 -15.88
N GLU A 50 0.84 -1.64 -15.20
CA GLU A 50 1.91 -2.48 -15.75
C GLU A 50 1.41 -3.90 -16.04
N TYR A 51 0.66 -4.51 -15.12
CA TYR A 51 0.10 -5.85 -15.33
C TYR A 51 -0.89 -5.88 -16.51
N TYR A 52 -1.74 -4.86 -16.63
CA TYR A 52 -2.68 -4.76 -17.76
C TYR A 52 -1.95 -4.52 -19.09
N ASN A 53 -0.95 -3.64 -19.11
CA ASN A 53 -0.13 -3.37 -20.29
C ASN A 53 0.71 -4.58 -20.71
N ALA A 54 1.04 -5.47 -19.78
CA ALA A 54 1.65 -6.77 -20.07
C ALA A 54 0.68 -7.79 -20.70
N GLY A 55 -0.58 -7.40 -20.94
CA GLY A 55 -1.62 -8.25 -21.54
C GLY A 55 -2.42 -9.06 -20.53
N GLY A 56 -2.25 -8.81 -19.22
CA GLY A 56 -3.01 -9.47 -18.16
C GLY A 56 -4.38 -8.83 -17.91
N SER A 57 -5.22 -9.53 -17.15
CA SER A 57 -6.52 -9.05 -16.66
C SER A 57 -6.49 -8.76 -15.16
N TRP A 58 -7.30 -7.79 -14.70
CA TRP A 58 -7.44 -7.45 -13.28
C TRP A 58 -8.15 -8.53 -12.43
N THR A 59 -8.63 -9.59 -13.08
CA THR A 59 -9.21 -10.76 -12.41
C THR A 59 -8.21 -11.92 -12.32
N ASP A 60 -7.02 -11.78 -12.90
CA ASP A 60 -6.03 -12.85 -12.93
C ASP A 60 -5.52 -13.17 -11.53
N LEU A 61 -5.28 -14.45 -11.26
CA LEU A 61 -4.73 -14.89 -9.98
C LEU A 61 -3.37 -14.22 -9.67
N PRO A 62 -2.40 -14.14 -10.60
CA PRO A 62 -1.17 -13.38 -10.37
C PRO A 62 -1.43 -11.92 -9.97
N PHE A 63 -2.38 -11.25 -10.63
CA PHE A 63 -2.74 -9.87 -10.28
C PHE A 63 -3.31 -9.74 -8.87
N LEU A 64 -4.19 -10.66 -8.46
CA LEU A 64 -4.85 -10.60 -7.16
C LEU A 64 -3.95 -11.05 -6.00
N THR A 65 -2.92 -11.84 -6.28
CA THR A 65 -2.06 -12.48 -5.26
C THR A 65 -1.45 -11.48 -4.27
N PRO A 66 -0.83 -10.36 -4.70
CA PRO A 66 -0.25 -9.38 -3.77
C PRO A 66 -1.28 -8.73 -2.86
N PHE A 67 -2.50 -8.47 -3.36
CA PHE A 67 -3.57 -7.89 -2.55
C PHE A 67 -4.07 -8.85 -1.48
N VAL A 68 -4.30 -10.11 -1.83
CA VAL A 68 -4.73 -11.14 -0.89
C VAL A 68 -3.67 -11.36 0.19
N ALA A 69 -2.39 -11.43 -0.20
CA ALA A 69 -1.29 -11.56 0.74
C ALA A 69 -1.21 -10.36 1.69
N ALA A 70 -1.30 -9.14 1.16
CA ALA A 70 -1.27 -7.92 1.96
C ALA A 70 -2.43 -7.84 2.97
N ILE A 71 -3.65 -8.17 2.56
CA ILE A 71 -4.82 -8.22 3.45
C ILE A 71 -4.62 -9.27 4.53
N ALA A 72 -4.15 -10.47 4.16
CA ALA A 72 -3.92 -11.55 5.11
C ALA A 72 -2.87 -11.18 6.16
N VAL A 73 -1.72 -10.63 5.73
CA VAL A 73 -0.66 -10.20 6.65
C VAL A 73 -1.10 -9.01 7.50
N GLY A 74 -1.80 -8.03 6.93
CA GLY A 74 -2.36 -6.92 7.69
C GLY A 74 -3.33 -7.39 8.77
N ALA A 75 -4.25 -8.30 8.42
CA ALA A 75 -5.19 -8.89 9.36
C ALA A 75 -4.49 -9.70 10.46
N VAL A 76 -3.53 -10.55 10.10
CA VAL A 76 -2.74 -11.31 11.08
C VAL A 76 -1.98 -10.37 12.01
N THR A 77 -1.37 -9.32 11.48
CA THR A 77 -0.65 -8.32 12.28
C THR A 77 -1.59 -7.68 13.30
N TYR A 78 -2.74 -7.16 12.85
CA TYR A 78 -3.70 -6.50 13.73
C TYR A 78 -4.29 -7.44 14.79
N PHE A 79 -4.75 -8.62 14.39
CA PHE A 79 -5.50 -9.51 15.29
C PHE A 79 -4.61 -10.41 16.16
N ARG A 80 -3.35 -10.65 15.78
CA ARG A 80 -2.50 -11.66 16.42
C ARG A 80 -1.15 -11.16 16.92
N ILE A 81 -0.66 -10.03 16.41
CA ILE A 81 0.69 -9.54 16.73
C ILE A 81 0.62 -8.22 17.51
N ASP A 82 0.04 -7.19 16.90
CA ASP A 82 -0.03 -5.83 17.43
C ASP A 82 -1.33 -5.15 16.98
N PRO A 83 -2.28 -4.85 17.90
CA PRO A 83 -3.58 -4.26 17.58
C PRO A 83 -3.50 -2.75 17.24
N VAL A 84 -2.39 -2.33 16.63
CA VAL A 84 -2.18 -0.97 16.14
C VAL A 84 -2.42 -0.94 14.62
N LEU A 85 -3.40 -0.14 14.18
CA LEU A 85 -3.76 -0.02 12.76
C LEU A 85 -2.57 0.41 11.88
N GLY A 86 -1.70 1.28 12.40
CA GLY A 86 -0.49 1.71 11.70
C GLY A 86 0.50 0.57 11.44
N ALA A 87 0.71 -0.31 12.42
CA ALA A 87 1.57 -1.48 12.28
C ALA A 87 0.99 -2.47 11.24
N ALA A 88 -0.31 -2.72 11.30
CA ALA A 88 -1.01 -3.57 10.34
C ALA A 88 -0.96 -3.00 8.90
N ALA A 89 -1.20 -1.70 8.74
CA ALA A 89 -1.12 -1.03 7.44
C ALA A 89 0.32 -1.05 6.87
N TRP A 90 1.31 -0.83 7.71
CA TRP A 90 2.72 -0.92 7.34
C TRP A 90 3.12 -2.32 6.87
N ALA A 91 2.73 -3.34 7.63
CA ALA A 91 2.98 -4.75 7.27
C ALA A 91 2.27 -5.15 5.97
N ALA A 92 1.02 -4.75 5.79
CA ALA A 92 0.26 -4.98 4.56
C ALA A 92 0.93 -4.31 3.35
N PHE A 93 1.35 -3.05 3.49
CA PHE A 93 2.04 -2.31 2.44
C PHE A 93 3.31 -3.02 1.96
N TRP A 94 4.20 -3.40 2.88
CA TRP A 94 5.45 -4.08 2.49
C TRP A 94 5.20 -5.47 1.94
N THR A 95 4.21 -6.18 2.47
CA THR A 95 3.80 -7.48 1.91
C THR A 95 3.34 -7.32 0.47
N PHE A 96 2.52 -6.31 0.17
CA PHE A 96 2.10 -6.01 -1.20
C PHE A 96 3.32 -5.81 -2.10
N ILE A 97 4.25 -4.91 -1.72
CA ILE A 97 5.43 -4.58 -2.54
C ILE A 97 6.28 -5.83 -2.82
N VAL A 98 6.59 -6.61 -1.78
CA VAL A 98 7.43 -7.81 -1.91
C VAL A 98 6.74 -8.87 -2.76
N VAL A 99 5.46 -9.16 -2.50
CA VAL A 99 4.73 -10.19 -3.24
C VAL A 99 4.50 -9.77 -4.69
N ALA A 100 4.21 -8.49 -4.95
CA ALA A 100 4.11 -7.96 -6.31
C ALA A 100 5.43 -8.14 -7.08
N GLY A 101 6.58 -7.83 -6.46
CA GLY A 101 7.89 -8.08 -7.04
C GLY A 101 8.16 -9.56 -7.32
N ILE A 102 7.83 -10.45 -6.38
CA ILE A 102 7.95 -11.91 -6.58
C ILE A 102 7.06 -12.37 -7.73
N VAL A 103 5.80 -11.95 -7.75
CA VAL A 103 4.85 -12.31 -8.82
C VAL A 103 5.39 -11.85 -10.17
N ALA A 104 5.88 -10.61 -10.28
CA ALA A 104 6.45 -10.10 -11.53
C ALA A 104 7.63 -10.94 -12.03
N VAL A 105 8.53 -11.35 -11.12
CA VAL A 105 9.66 -12.22 -11.46
C VAL A 105 9.16 -13.60 -11.90
N VAL A 106 8.24 -14.20 -11.15
CA VAL A 106 7.69 -15.53 -11.47
C VAL A 106 6.96 -15.51 -12.80
N THR A 107 6.12 -14.51 -13.06
CA THR A 107 5.38 -14.39 -14.33
C THR A 107 6.32 -14.13 -15.50
N GLN A 108 7.39 -13.35 -15.31
CA GLN A 108 8.42 -13.18 -16.33
C GLN A 108 9.07 -14.52 -16.73
N PHE A 109 9.40 -15.38 -15.75
CA PHE A 109 9.98 -16.70 -16.02
C PHE A 109 8.96 -17.73 -16.53
N SER A 110 7.71 -17.70 -16.05
CA SER A 110 6.68 -18.70 -16.37
C SER A 110 5.95 -18.40 -17.68
N ALA A 111 5.62 -17.13 -17.93
CA ALA A 111 4.95 -16.74 -19.17
C ALA A 111 5.95 -16.67 -20.31
N GLY A 112 7.22 -16.35 -20.01
CA GLY A 112 8.22 -16.00 -21.00
C GLY A 112 7.69 -14.83 -21.83
N TYR A 113 8.20 -13.62 -21.62
CA TYR A 113 8.31 -12.74 -22.77
C TYR A 113 9.23 -13.45 -23.75
N ARG A 114 8.62 -14.31 -24.58
CA ARG A 114 9.20 -14.74 -25.83
C ARG A 114 9.43 -13.43 -26.55
N GLU A 115 10.65 -12.94 -26.50
CA GLU A 115 11.26 -12.46 -27.72
C GLU A 115 11.04 -13.60 -28.71
N SER A 116 9.91 -13.54 -29.40
CA SER A 116 9.70 -14.31 -30.60
C SER A 116 10.83 -13.86 -31.49
N THR A 117 11.84 -14.72 -31.61
CA THR A 117 12.43 -15.09 -32.90
C THR A 117 11.73 -14.37 -34.04
N ALA A 118 12.25 -13.20 -34.39
CA ALA A 118 11.99 -12.46 -35.60
C ALA A 118 13.34 -12.29 -36.29
#